data_AF-A0A920MB33-F1
#
_entry.id   AF-A0A920MB33-F1
#
_cell.length_a   1.000
_cell.length_b   1.000
_cell.length_c   1.000
_cell.angle_alpha   90.00
_cell.angle_beta   90.00
_cell.angle_gamma   90.00
#
_symmetry.space_group_name_H-M   'P 1'
#
loop_
_entity.id
_entity.type
_entity.pdbx_description
1 polymer ?
#
loop_
_entity_poly.entity_id
_entity_poly.type
_entity_poly.pdbx_seq_one_letter_code
_entity_poly.pdbx_strand_id
1 'polypeptide(L)'
;MHGFKNAEDYYSKSSCKAFLKTIRVPTLIMNSLDDPFLEVSSFPSSSEVSPQVELEYHRKGGHAAFIAGSPWNKSGWTETRVPEFFKTH
;
A
#
# COMPACT_ATOMS: atom_id res chain seq x y z
N MET A 1 27.15 -1.11 7.18
CA MET A 1 25.79 -1.67 6.99
C MET A 1 25.75 -2.35 5.62
N HIS A 2 26.09 -3.64 5.50
CA HIS A 2 25.99 -4.45 4.26
C HIS A 2 26.29 -3.76 2.90
N GLY A 3 27.35 -2.93 2.79
CA GLY A 3 27.70 -2.23 1.54
C GLY A 3 27.02 -0.87 1.31
N PHE A 4 26.15 -0.43 2.22
CA PHE A 4 25.48 0.88 2.21
C PHE A 4 26.13 1.84 3.20
N LYS A 5 26.10 3.14 2.86
CA LYS A 5 26.69 4.21 3.68
C LYS A 5 25.92 4.42 4.99
N ASN A 6 24.60 4.32 4.95
CA ASN A 6 23.69 4.44 6.08
C ASN A 6 22.30 3.88 5.70
N ALA A 7 21.33 3.97 6.61
CA ALA A 7 19.96 3.49 6.36
C ALA A 7 19.28 4.25 5.19
N GLU A 8 19.52 5.55 5.06
CA GLU A 8 18.97 6.37 3.97
C GLU A 8 19.54 5.97 2.61
N ASP A 9 20.84 5.68 2.53
CA ASP A 9 21.52 5.14 1.33
C ASP A 9 20.99 3.75 0.97
N TYR A 10 20.65 2.93 1.97
CA TYR A 10 19.99 1.65 1.75
C TYR A 10 18.59 1.83 1.16
N TYR A 11 17.74 2.65 1.79
CA TYR A 11 16.36 2.85 1.34
C TYR A 11 16.29 3.55 -0.01
N SER A 12 17.14 4.54 -0.28
CA SER A 12 17.17 5.22 -1.59
C SER A 12 17.53 4.27 -2.75
N LYS A 13 18.42 3.29 -2.52
CA LYS A 13 18.87 2.34 -3.54
C LYS A 13 18.01 1.08 -3.64
N SER A 14 17.41 0.65 -2.54
CA SER A 14 16.76 -0.66 -2.43
C SER A 14 15.23 -0.54 -2.34
N SER A 15 14.68 0.66 -2.22
CA SER A 15 13.23 0.86 -2.14
C SER A 15 12.57 0.53 -3.48
N CYS A 16 11.43 -0.17 -3.39
CA CYS A 16 10.56 -0.44 -4.54
C CYS A 16 9.90 0.82 -5.09
N LYS A 17 9.86 1.92 -4.32
CA LYS A 17 9.12 3.15 -4.65
C LYS A 17 9.51 3.73 -6.02
N ALA A 18 10.80 3.67 -6.37
CA ALA A 18 11.31 4.16 -7.65
C ALA A 18 10.76 3.38 -8.87
N PHE A 19 10.29 2.15 -8.66
CA PHE A 19 9.80 1.27 -9.72
C PHE A 19 8.29 1.32 -9.89
N LEU A 20 7.53 1.95 -8.98
CA LEU A 20 6.07 1.99 -9.07
C LEU A 20 5.58 2.70 -10.35
N LYS A 21 6.36 3.66 -10.87
CA LYS A 21 6.08 4.33 -12.16
C LYS A 21 6.19 3.43 -13.38
N THR A 22 6.84 2.28 -13.27
CA THR A 22 7.07 1.37 -14.40
C THR A 22 6.05 0.22 -14.46
N ILE A 23 5.15 0.14 -13.47
CA ILE A 23 4.08 -0.86 -13.43
C ILE A 23 3.17 -0.66 -14.65
N ARG A 24 2.99 -1.73 -15.43
CA ARG A 24 2.19 -1.76 -16.67
C ARG A 24 0.92 -2.61 -16.60
N VAL A 25 0.71 -3.28 -15.48
CA VAL A 25 -0.49 -4.11 -15.24
C VAL A 25 -1.33 -3.45 -14.14
N PRO A 26 -2.66 -3.55 -14.20
CA PRO A 26 -3.52 -3.06 -13.13
C PRO A 26 -3.01 -3.56 -11.78
N THR A 27 -2.76 -2.63 -10.86
CA THR A 27 -2.21 -2.92 -9.54
C THR A 27 -2.94 -2.09 -8.50
N LEU A 28 -3.39 -2.73 -7.43
CA LEU A 28 -4.00 -2.07 -6.28
C LEU A 28 -3.01 -2.08 -5.11
N ILE A 29 -2.66 -0.89 -4.60
CA ILE A 29 -1.86 -0.73 -3.38
C ILE A 29 -2.78 -0.19 -2.28
N MET A 30 -2.87 -0.95 -1.18
CA MET A 30 -3.74 -0.63 -0.07
C MET A 30 -2.97 -0.58 1.24
N ASN A 31 -3.18 0.46 2.04
CA ASN A 31 -2.58 0.60 3.36
C ASN A 31 -3.53 1.24 4.37
N SER A 32 -3.26 1.03 5.66
CA SER A 32 -3.95 1.74 6.74
C SER A 32 -3.05 2.81 7.35
N LEU A 33 -3.60 3.97 7.65
CA LEU A 33 -2.91 5.09 8.28
C LEU A 33 -2.63 4.83 9.78
N ASP A 34 -3.31 3.85 10.38
CA ASP A 34 -3.07 3.39 11.75
C ASP A 34 -2.21 2.11 11.83
N ASP A 35 -1.48 1.78 10.75
CA ASP A 35 -0.52 0.68 10.72
C ASP A 35 0.65 0.95 11.70
N PRO A 36 0.89 0.08 12.72
CA PRO A 36 1.95 0.29 13.69
C PRO A 36 3.36 0.01 13.15
N PHE A 37 3.49 -0.56 11.95
CA PHE A 37 4.77 -0.93 11.35
C PHE A 37 5.18 -0.02 10.18
N LEU A 38 4.22 0.55 9.47
CA LEU A 38 4.49 1.38 8.30
C LEU A 38 4.20 2.85 8.60
N GLU A 39 5.20 3.70 8.38
CA GLU A 39 5.01 5.15 8.47
C GLU A 39 4.28 5.67 7.23
N VAL A 40 3.34 6.61 7.42
CA VAL A 40 2.59 7.26 6.34
C VAL A 40 3.52 7.98 5.34
N SER A 41 4.68 8.45 5.80
CA SER A 41 5.74 9.05 4.96
C SER A 41 6.24 8.10 3.86
N SER A 42 6.13 6.78 4.07
CA SER A 42 6.55 5.76 3.11
C SER A 42 5.51 5.53 1.99
N PHE A 43 4.27 5.99 2.17
CA PHE A 43 3.19 5.72 1.23
C PHE A 43 3.40 6.54 -0.05
N PRO A 44 3.29 5.92 -1.24
CA PRO A 44 3.46 6.65 -2.49
C PRO A 44 2.31 7.65 -2.72
N SER A 45 2.63 8.79 -3.31
CA SER A 45 1.62 9.70 -3.86
C SER A 45 1.23 9.27 -5.27
N SER A 46 0.10 9.77 -5.78
CA SER A 46 -0.35 9.53 -7.16
C SER A 46 0.70 9.95 -8.21
N SER A 47 1.53 10.94 -7.90
CA SER A 47 2.62 11.39 -8.78
C SER A 47 3.83 10.44 -8.82
N GLU A 48 3.89 9.48 -7.90
CA GLU A 48 4.99 8.53 -7.73
C GLU A 48 4.68 7.15 -8.33
N VAL A 49 3.48 6.97 -8.87
CA VAL A 49 3.02 5.70 -9.45
C VAL A 49 2.58 5.85 -10.90
N SER A 50 2.42 4.74 -11.62
CA SER A 50 1.88 4.76 -12.98
C SER A 50 0.35 4.89 -12.96
N PRO A 51 -0.28 5.26 -14.09
CA PRO A 51 -1.74 5.26 -14.21
C PRO A 51 -2.39 3.87 -14.06
N GLN A 52 -1.61 2.79 -14.07
CA GLN A 52 -2.08 1.42 -13.83
C GLN A 52 -2.16 1.08 -12.34
N VAL A 53 -1.70 1.98 -11.47
CA VAL A 53 -1.69 1.78 -10.03
C VAL A 53 -2.82 2.58 -9.40
N GLU A 54 -3.69 1.88 -8.68
CA GLU A 54 -4.69 2.46 -7.79
C GLU A 54 -4.17 2.48 -6.35
N LEU A 55 -4.31 3.61 -5.68
CA LEU A 55 -3.85 3.83 -4.30
C LEU A 55 -5.05 4.01 -3.37
N GLU A 56 -5.18 3.17 -2.35
CA GLU A 56 -6.27 3.24 -1.38
C GLU A 56 -5.74 3.24 0.06
N TYR A 57 -5.93 4.38 0.74
CA TYR A 57 -5.43 4.59 2.10
C TYR A 57 -6.59 4.75 3.09
N HIS A 58 -6.66 3.84 4.05
CA HIS A 58 -7.75 3.79 5.04
C HIS A 58 -7.34 4.44 6.34
N ARG A 59 -8.27 5.12 7.00
CA ARG A 59 -7.99 5.74 8.32
C ARG A 59 -7.77 4.70 9.42
N LYS A 60 -8.38 3.52 9.30
CA LYS A 60 -8.35 2.43 10.27
C LYS A 60 -8.36 1.08 9.57
N GLY A 61 -7.63 0.12 10.14
CA GLY A 61 -7.49 -1.22 9.57
C GLY A 61 -6.31 -2.01 10.12
N GLY A 62 -5.36 -1.35 10.77
CA GLY A 62 -4.11 -1.95 11.24
C GLY A 62 -3.26 -2.51 10.10
N HIS A 63 -2.24 -3.30 10.45
CA HIS A 63 -1.28 -3.83 9.47
C HIS A 63 -1.85 -4.92 8.54
N ALA A 64 -2.61 -5.87 9.09
CA ALA A 64 -2.98 -7.10 8.38
C ALA A 64 -4.49 -7.35 8.28
N ALA A 65 -5.31 -6.52 8.91
CA ALA A 65 -6.70 -6.88 9.15
C ALA A 65 -7.66 -6.12 8.23
N PHE A 66 -7.31 -4.89 7.81
CA PHE A 66 -8.17 -3.98 7.03
C PHE A 66 -9.65 -4.11 7.46
N ILE A 67 -9.90 -4.22 8.77
CA ILE A 67 -11.24 -4.56 9.28
C ILE A 67 -12.08 -3.30 9.14
N ALA A 68 -13.08 -3.38 8.28
CA ALA A 68 -14.15 -2.39 8.19
C ALA A 68 -15.41 -2.95 8.88
N GLY A 69 -16.28 -2.03 9.31
CA GLY A 69 -17.59 -2.36 9.87
C GLY A 69 -17.71 -2.26 11.40
N SER A 70 -18.89 -2.61 11.88
CA SER A 70 -19.26 -2.59 13.31
C SER A 70 -18.71 -3.84 14.00
N PRO A 71 -18.46 -3.84 15.33
CA PRO A 71 -18.11 -5.07 16.06
C PRO A 71 -19.04 -6.26 15.81
N TRP A 72 -20.30 -5.97 15.43
CA TRP A 72 -21.38 -6.92 15.17
C TRP A 72 -21.55 -7.28 13.69
N ASN A 73 -20.88 -6.57 12.78
CA ASN A 73 -20.88 -6.85 11.35
C ASN A 73 -19.52 -6.42 10.78
N LYS A 74 -18.51 -7.27 11.03
CA LYS A 74 -17.17 -7.11 10.46
C LYS A 74 -17.23 -7.63 9.03
N SER A 75 -17.12 -6.73 8.07
CA SER A 75 -16.80 -7.11 6.69
C SER A 75 -15.33 -6.76 6.49
N GLY A 76 -14.49 -7.77 6.25
CA GLY A 76 -13.09 -7.51 5.95
C GLY A 76 -13.04 -6.70 4.67
N TRP A 77 -12.44 -5.51 4.69
CA TRP A 77 -12.43 -4.66 3.50
C TRP A 77 -11.65 -5.33 2.35
N THR A 78 -10.63 -6.11 2.69
CA THR A 78 -9.93 -7.00 1.74
C THR A 78 -10.87 -8.02 1.08
N GLU A 79 -11.84 -8.57 1.82
CA GLU A 79 -12.76 -9.60 1.33
C GLU A 79 -13.75 -9.06 0.29
N THR A 80 -14.05 -7.76 0.32
CA THR A 80 -14.92 -7.11 -0.67
C THR A 80 -14.12 -6.44 -1.78
N ARG A 81 -13.10 -5.66 -1.42
CA ARG A 81 -12.39 -4.79 -2.37
C ARG A 81 -11.52 -5.55 -3.35
N VAL A 82 -10.82 -6.59 -2.89
CA VAL A 82 -9.92 -7.37 -3.76
C VAL A 82 -10.73 -8.08 -4.86
N PRO A 83 -11.84 -8.77 -4.58
CA PRO A 83 -12.69 -9.31 -5.64
C PRO A 83 -13.26 -8.25 -6.58
N GLU A 84 -13.62 -7.06 -6.09
CA GLU A 84 -14.08 -5.96 -6.95
C GLU A 84 -13.00 -5.50 -7.91
N PHE A 85 -11.75 -5.35 -7.44
CA PHE A 85 -10.61 -4.97 -8.28
C PHE A 85 -10.39 -5.94 -9.45
N PHE A 86 -10.50 -7.24 -9.20
CA PHE A 86 -10.36 -8.28 -10.23
C PHE A 86 -11.58 -8.40 -11.15
N LYS A 87 -12.73 -7.83 -10.79
CA LYS A 87 -13.90 -7.80 -11.69
C LYS A 87 -13.84 -6.63 -12.67
N THR A 88 -13.13 -5.56 -12.33
CA THR A 88 -13.05 -4.33 -13.13
C THR A 88 -11.87 -4.30 -14.11
N HIS A 89 -11.01 -5.33 -14.10
CA HIS A 89 -9.82 -5.47 -14.95
C HIS A 89 -9.72 -6.89 -15.51
#